data_AF-A0A533YS12-F1
#
_entry.id   AF-A0A533YS12-F1
#
_cell.length_a   1.000
_cell.length_b   1.000
_cell.length_c   1.000
_cell.angle_alpha   90.00
_cell.angle_beta   90.00
_cell.angle_gamma   90.00
#
_symmetry.space_group_name_H-M   'P 1'
#
loop_
_entity.id
_entity.type
_entity.pdbx_description
1 polymer ?
#
loop_
_entity_poly.entity_id
_entity_poly.type
_entity_poly.pdbx_seq_one_letter_code
_entity_poly.pdbx_strand_id
1 'polypeptide(L)'
;MILFAIMDVFIGFFITLLLKGIWGIVPPWAWYRYSWGFTLAWLLGFVMPGASGGIGVREAVIVGLFGSSLGTGVAAGLAIVLRLITVVGDLLTFTIASLLDDDRAVKS
;
A
#
# COMPACT_ATOMS: atom_id res chain seq x y z
N MET A 1 -12.99 -14.17 -5.86
CA MET A 1 -11.86 -14.78 -5.10
C MET A 1 -10.56 -14.79 -5.90
N ILE A 2 -10.55 -15.25 -7.16
CA ILE A 2 -9.34 -15.25 -8.02
C ILE A 2 -8.73 -13.86 -8.22
N LEU A 3 -9.54 -12.83 -8.45
CA LEU A 3 -9.05 -11.45 -8.64
C LEU A 3 -8.26 -10.92 -7.44
N PHE A 4 -8.75 -11.21 -6.22
CA PHE A 4 -8.12 -10.76 -4.99
C PHE A 4 -6.78 -11.47 -4.76
N ALA A 5 -6.72 -12.78 -5.04
CA ALA A 5 -5.47 -13.53 -4.99
C ALA A 5 -4.42 -12.97 -5.96
N ILE A 6 -4.82 -12.61 -7.19
CA ILE A 6 -3.91 -12.01 -8.17
C ILE A 6 -3.39 -10.64 -7.68
N MET A 7 -4.25 -9.80 -7.11
CA MET A 7 -3.83 -8.51 -6.55
C MET A 7 -2.86 -8.66 -5.38
N ASP A 8 -3.09 -9.66 -4.53
CA ASP A 8 -2.21 -9.98 -3.40
C ASP A 8 -0.80 -10.37 -3.91
N VAL A 9 -0.72 -11.25 -4.91
CA VAL A 9 0.56 -11.58 -5.55
C VAL A 9 1.27 -10.34 -6.11
N PHE A 10 0.52 -9.47 -6.79
CA PHE A 10 1.07 -8.26 -7.37
C PHE A 10 1.63 -7.32 -6.29
N ILE A 11 0.91 -7.13 -5.18
CA ILE A 11 1.33 -6.29 -4.05
C ILE A 11 2.60 -6.85 -3.40
N GLY A 12 2.66 -8.14 -3.11
CA GLY A 12 3.84 -8.76 -2.51
C GLY A 12 5.08 -8.58 -3.38
N PHE A 13 4.95 -8.82 -4.69
CA PHE A 13 6.03 -8.59 -5.64
C PHE A 13 6.43 -7.12 -5.72
N PHE A 14 5.46 -6.21 -5.78
CA PHE A 14 5.69 -4.77 -5.82
C PHE A 14 6.44 -4.26 -4.59
N ILE A 15 6.09 -4.72 -3.39
CA ILE A 15 6.81 -4.37 -2.15
C ILE A 15 8.27 -4.84 -2.20
N THR A 16 8.53 -6.05 -2.70
CA THR A 16 9.92 -6.52 -2.83
C THR A 16 10.74 -5.69 -3.81
N LEU A 17 10.13 -5.22 -4.90
CA LEU A 17 10.76 -4.30 -5.83
C LEU A 17 11.03 -2.93 -5.20
N LEU A 18 10.09 -2.39 -4.42
CA LEU A 18 10.29 -1.12 -3.70
C LEU A 18 11.43 -1.21 -2.69
N LEU A 19 11.50 -2.30 -1.91
CA LEU A 19 12.58 -2.51 -0.95
C LEU A 19 13.95 -2.55 -1.62
N LYS A 20 14.04 -3.24 -2.77
CA LYS A 20 15.26 -3.31 -3.57
C LYS A 20 15.59 -1.97 -4.24
N GLY A 21 14.59 -1.28 -4.79
CA GLY A 21 14.76 -0.07 -5.57
C GLY A 21 15.08 1.18 -4.75
N ILE A 22 14.43 1.35 -3.59
CA ILE A 22 14.59 2.55 -2.75
C ILE A 22 15.70 2.37 -1.73
N TRP A 23 15.79 1.19 -1.10
CA TRP A 23 16.72 0.95 0.00
C TRP A 23 17.87 0.00 -0.34
N GLY A 24 17.89 -0.60 -1.54
CA GLY A 24 18.92 -1.59 -1.91
C GLY A 24 18.85 -2.88 -1.10
N ILE A 25 17.75 -3.10 -0.36
CA ILE A 25 17.61 -4.25 0.54
C ILE A 25 17.05 -5.41 -0.26
N VAL A 26 17.76 -6.54 -0.22
CA VAL A 26 17.20 -7.82 -0.65
C VAL A 26 16.36 -8.35 0.51
N PRO A 27 15.04 -8.51 0.34
CA PRO A 27 14.16 -9.12 1.32
C PRO A 27 14.71 -10.42 1.93
N PRO A 28 14.76 -10.55 3.27
CA PRO A 28 15.19 -11.81 3.91
C PRO A 28 14.16 -12.94 3.77
N TRP A 29 12.94 -12.59 3.42
CA TRP A 29 11.78 -13.48 3.29
C TRP A 29 11.14 -13.34 1.92
N ALA A 30 10.41 -14.38 1.53
CA ALA A 30 9.70 -14.42 0.26
C ALA A 30 8.55 -13.39 0.19
N TRP A 31 8.21 -13.00 -1.05
CA TRP A 31 7.23 -11.97 -1.39
C TRP A 31 5.86 -12.14 -0.71
N TYR A 32 5.41 -13.39 -0.48
CA TYR A 32 4.10 -13.67 0.10
C TYR A 32 3.96 -13.16 1.55
N ARG A 33 5.04 -13.13 2.35
CA ARG A 33 4.96 -12.63 3.74
C ARG A 33 4.68 -11.13 3.78
N TYR A 34 5.22 -10.40 2.82
CA TYR A 34 4.94 -8.97 2.66
C TYR A 34 3.51 -8.71 2.26
N SER A 35 2.98 -9.53 1.35
CA SER A 35 1.62 -9.39 0.89
C SER A 35 0.62 -9.58 2.03
N TRP A 36 0.76 -10.69 2.76
CA TRP A 36 -0.11 -10.99 3.90
C TRP A 36 0.00 -9.93 5.00
N GLY A 37 1.23 -9.46 5.30
CA GLY A 37 1.42 -8.39 6.29
C GLY A 37 0.83 -7.04 5.85
N PHE A 38 0.90 -6.71 4.57
CA PHE A 38 0.26 -5.51 4.03
C PHE A 38 -1.26 -5.60 4.08
N THR A 39 -1.83 -6.76 3.72
CA THR A 39 -3.27 -7.01 3.79
C THR A 39 -3.76 -6.91 5.24
N LEU A 40 -3.02 -7.46 6.21
CA LEU A 40 -3.32 -7.29 7.64
C LEU A 40 -3.25 -5.82 8.07
N ALA A 41 -2.20 -5.09 7.67
CA ALA A 41 -2.07 -3.66 7.99
C ALA A 41 -3.21 -2.83 7.38
N TRP A 42 -3.66 -3.17 6.17
CA TRP A 42 -4.82 -2.54 5.54
C TRP A 42 -6.11 -2.85 6.29
N LEU A 43 -6.37 -4.12 6.60
CA LEU A 43 -7.56 -4.56 7.34
C LEU A 43 -7.63 -3.88 8.71
N LEU A 44 -6.52 -3.86 9.46
CA LEU A 44 -6.47 -3.21 10.76
C LEU A 44 -6.64 -1.69 10.66
N GLY A 45 -6.08 -1.07 9.61
CA GLY A 45 -6.30 0.35 9.32
C GLY A 45 -7.76 0.68 8.94
N PHE A 46 -8.49 -0.28 8.37
CA PHE A 46 -9.91 -0.15 8.03
C PHE A 46 -10.83 -0.38 9.25
N VAL A 47 -10.49 -1.36 10.10
CA VAL A 47 -11.34 -1.77 11.23
C VAL A 47 -11.30 -0.78 12.39
N MET A 48 -10.19 -0.07 12.61
CA MET A 48 -10.03 0.84 13.76
C MET A 48 -10.82 2.15 13.57
N PRO A 49 -11.97 2.34 14.26
CA PRO A 49 -12.73 3.58 14.18
C PRO A 49 -12.08 4.62 15.10
N GLY A 50 -11.80 5.82 14.61
CA GLY A 50 -11.29 6.94 15.42
C GLY A 50 -9.87 7.41 15.09
N ALA A 51 -9.09 6.64 14.31
CA ALA A 51 -7.95 7.19 13.59
C ALA A 51 -8.47 7.66 12.22
N SER A 52 -8.65 8.97 12.04
CA SER A 52 -9.05 9.54 10.74
C SER A 52 -8.21 8.90 9.61
N GLY A 53 -8.84 8.13 8.71
CA GLY A 53 -8.17 7.47 7.57
C GLY A 53 -7.10 6.41 7.91
N GLY A 54 -7.10 5.86 9.13
CA GLY A 54 -6.06 4.90 9.58
C GLY A 54 -4.67 5.54 9.70
N ILE A 55 -4.57 6.86 9.90
CA ILE A 55 -3.31 7.60 10.07
C ILE A 55 -2.58 7.07 11.33
N GLY A 56 -1.39 6.51 11.14
CA GLY A 56 -0.55 5.93 12.20
C GLY A 56 -0.79 4.43 12.46
N VAL A 57 -2.01 3.91 12.26
CA VAL A 57 -2.31 2.48 12.52
C VAL A 57 -1.60 1.59 11.51
N ARG A 58 -1.66 1.95 10.23
CA ARG A 58 -1.02 1.15 9.17
C ARG A 58 0.50 1.16 9.30
N GLU A 59 1.07 2.32 9.60
CA GLU A 59 2.49 2.47 9.91
C GLU A 59 2.90 1.61 11.10
N ALA A 60 2.15 1.67 12.20
CA ALA A 60 2.44 0.91 13.41
C ALA A 60 2.39 -0.60 13.15
N VAL A 61 1.42 -1.08 12.36
CA VAL A 61 1.33 -2.50 12.01
C VAL A 61 2.49 -2.93 11.10
N ILE A 62 2.83 -2.15 10.07
CA ILE A 62 3.96 -2.47 9.17
C ILE A 62 5.28 -2.47 9.95
N VAL A 63 5.50 -1.50 10.83
CA VAL A 63 6.69 -1.44 11.71
C VAL A 63 6.69 -2.60 12.71
N GLY A 64 5.54 -2.95 13.29
CA GLY A 64 5.42 -4.08 14.21
C GLY A 64 5.71 -5.43 13.52
N LEU A 65 5.26 -5.60 12.28
CA LEU A 65 5.45 -6.84 11.52
C LEU A 65 6.85 -6.98 10.94
N PHE A 66 7.43 -5.89 10.44
CA PHE A 66 8.66 -5.93 9.63
C PHE A 66 9.85 -5.19 10.25
N GLY A 67 9.66 -4.43 11.32
CA GLY A 67 10.70 -3.61 11.93
C GLY A 67 11.87 -4.41 12.48
N SER A 68 11.64 -5.60 13.02
CA SER A 68 12.71 -6.49 13.52
C SER A 68 13.58 -7.06 12.40
N SER A 69 13.01 -7.26 11.21
CA SER A 69 13.68 -7.85 10.06
C SER A 69 14.28 -6.86 9.07
N LEU A 70 13.64 -5.70 8.87
CA LEU A 70 14.05 -4.67 7.90
C LEU A 70 14.72 -3.47 8.58
N GLY A 71 14.63 -3.36 9.90
CA GLY A 71 14.92 -2.14 10.64
C GLY A 71 13.68 -1.24 10.71
N THR A 72 13.50 -0.59 11.86
CA THR A 72 12.36 0.30 12.14
C THR A 72 12.25 1.46 11.16
N GLY A 73 13.39 2.07 10.78
CA GLY A 73 13.42 3.17 9.82
C GLY A 73 12.96 2.76 8.41
N VAL A 74 13.40 1.59 7.92
CA VAL A 74 12.99 1.07 6.61
C VAL A 74 11.53 0.67 6.62
N ALA A 75 11.05 0.00 7.67
CA ALA A 75 9.65 -0.40 7.78
C ALA A 75 8.71 0.82 7.85
N ALA A 76 9.09 1.87 8.57
CA ALA A 76 8.34 3.12 8.62
C ALA A 76 8.35 3.84 7.24
N GLY A 77 9.52 3.90 6.59
CA GLY A 77 9.65 4.45 5.25
C GLY A 77 8.80 3.70 4.22
N LEU A 78 8.79 2.36 4.29
CA LEU A 78 7.95 1.52 3.43
C LEU A 78 6.47 1.83 3.62
N ALA A 79 6.00 1.98 4.87
CA ALA A 79 4.61 2.33 5.15
C ALA A 79 4.21 3.68 4.52
N ILE A 80 5.07 4.69 4.63
CA ILE A 80 4.84 6.03 4.06
C ILE A 80 4.83 5.99 2.54
N VAL A 81 5.81 5.32 1.92
CA VAL A 81 5.89 5.20 0.45
C VAL A 81 4.66 4.51 -0.12
N LEU A 82 4.23 3.41 0.50
CA LEU A 82 3.01 2.71 0.08
C LEU A 82 1.79 3.62 0.16
N ARG A 83 1.73 4.50 1.17
CA ARG A 83 0.66 5.48 1.32
C ARG A 83 0.66 6.51 0.21
N LEU A 84 1.82 7.10 -0.09
CA LEU A 84 1.98 8.06 -1.18
C LEU A 84 1.54 7.45 -2.51
N ILE A 85 1.95 6.20 -2.79
CA ILE A 85 1.57 5.50 -4.02
C ILE A 85 0.05 5.33 -4.10
N THR A 86 -0.60 4.90 -3.02
CA THR A 86 -2.07 4.73 -3.02
C THR A 86 -2.81 6.06 -3.15
N VAL A 87 -2.37 7.11 -2.42
CA VAL A 87 -3.02 8.43 -2.47
C VAL A 87 -2.86 9.08 -3.84
N VAL A 88 -1.66 8.97 -4.44
CA VAL A 88 -1.43 9.46 -5.80
C VAL A 88 -2.25 8.66 -6.81
N GLY A 89 -2.36 7.34 -6.65
CA GLY A 89 -3.20 6.49 -7.49
C GLY A 89 -4.69 6.89 -7.44
N ASP A 90 -5.20 7.16 -6.24
CA ASP A 90 -6.58 7.62 -6.03
C ASP A 90 -6.79 9.01 -6.65
N LEU A 91 -5.85 9.94 -6.43
CA LEU A 91 -5.92 11.29 -6.99
C LEU A 91 -5.88 11.29 -8.53
N LEU A 92 -5.01 10.47 -9.12
CA LEU A 92 -4.93 10.30 -10.58
C LEU A 92 -6.23 9.70 -11.13
N THR A 93 -6.73 8.65 -10.47
CA THR A 93 -7.98 7.99 -10.88
C THR A 93 -9.16 8.95 -10.80
N PHE A 94 -9.25 9.73 -9.70
CA PHE A 94 -10.25 10.77 -9.53
C PHE A 94 -10.15 11.84 -10.62
N THR A 95 -8.93 12.32 -10.91
CA THR A 95 -8.69 13.35 -11.94
C THR A 95 -9.09 12.85 -13.33
N ILE A 96 -8.66 11.64 -13.72
CA ILE A 96 -9.01 11.04 -15.01
C ILE A 96 -10.53 10.83 -15.10
N ALA A 97 -11.16 10.31 -14.05
CA ALA A 97 -12.60 10.13 -14.01
C ALA A 97 -13.34 11.47 -14.19
N SER A 98 -12.91 12.54 -13.49
CA SER A 98 -13.52 13.86 -13.62
C SER A 98 -13.38 14.46 -15.03
N LEU A 99 -12.24 14.25 -15.69
CA LEU A 99 -12.02 14.74 -17.06
C LEU A 99 -12.90 13.99 -18.08
N LEU A 100 -13.07 12.68 -17.90
CA LEU A 100 -13.92 11.87 -18.77
C LEU A 100 -15.41 12.16 -18.60
N ASP A 101 -15.83 12.59 -17.42
CA ASP A 101 -17.23 12.94 -17.14
C ASP A 101 -17.61 14.30 -17.73
N ASP A 102 -16.68 15.26 -17.74
CA ASP A 102 -16.86 16.57 -18.37
C ASP A 102 -17.11 16.44 -19.89
N ASP A 103 -16.40 15.51 -20.56
CA ASP A 103 -16.61 15.16 -21.97
C ASP A 103 -17.98 14.51 -22.26
N ARG A 104 -18.61 13.89 -21.25
CA ARG A 104 -19.95 13.28 -21.36
C ARG A 104 -21.06 14.29 -21.13
N ALA A 105 -20.85 15.26 -20.23
CA ALA A 105 -21.80 16.34 -19.95
C ALA A 105 -21.99 17.31 -21.13
N VAL A 106 -20.98 17.47 -21.99
CA VAL A 106 -21.05 18.34 -23.19
C VAL A 106 -21.77 17.67 -24.38
N LYS A 107 -21.95 16.34 -24.36
CA LYS A 107 -22.57 15.58 -25.45
C LYS A 107 -24.04 15.18 -25.21
N SER A 108 -24.63 15.48 -24.06
CA SER A 108 -26.07 15.29 -23.77
C SER A 108 -26.84 16.59 -23.90
#